data_AF-A0A5K1G3J2-F1
#
_entry.id   AF-A0A5K1G3J2-F1
#
_cell.length_a   1.000
_cell.length_b   1.000
_cell.length_c   1.000
_cell.angle_alpha   90.00
_cell.angle_beta   90.00
_cell.angle_gamma   90.00
#
_symmetry.space_group_name_H-M   'P 1'
#
loop_
_entity.id
_entity.type
_entity.pdbx_description
1 polymer ?
#
loop_
_entity_poly.entity_id
_entity_poly.type
_entity_poly.pdbx_seq_one_letter_code
_entity_poly.pdbx_strand_id
1 'polypeptide(L)' 'DMNIILDHPKLKGETTVQSAITEVAAMVGENVKFGRGLSLSVSSHGVVSSYLHTSPKP' A
#
# COMPACT_ATOMS: atom_id res chain seq x y z
N ASP A 1 -8.59 -5.45 -13.32
CA ASP A 1 -7.70 -4.57 -12.51
C ASP A 1 -7.66 -5.04 -11.07
N MET A 2 -6.54 -4.84 -10.36
CA MET A 2 -6.51 -5.07 -8.92
C MET A 2 -7.13 -3.87 -8.20
N ASN A 3 -8.20 -4.10 -7.44
CA ASN A 3 -8.78 -3.11 -6.55
C ASN A 3 -8.11 -3.17 -5.18
N ILE A 4 -7.90 -1.99 -4.61
CA ILE A 4 -7.38 -1.80 -3.26
C ILE A 4 -8.33 -0.89 -2.50
N ILE A 5 -8.47 -1.18 -1.21
CA ILE A 5 -9.21 -0.33 -0.28
C ILE A 5 -8.19 0.60 0.35
N LEU A 6 -8.34 1.91 0.11
CA LEU A 6 -7.51 2.92 0.73
C LEU A 6 -8.16 3.37 2.04
N ASP A 7 -7.45 3.15 3.14
CA ASP A 7 -7.81 3.68 4.45
C ASP A 7 -6.82 4.80 4.84
N HIS A 8 -7.06 6.00 4.34
CA HIS A 8 -6.29 7.18 4.68
C HIS A 8 -7.22 8.40 4.84
N PRO A 9 -6.97 9.32 5.79
CA PRO A 9 -7.85 10.46 6.02
C PRO A 9 -8.11 11.34 4.79
N LYS A 10 -7.16 11.38 3.84
CA LYS A 10 -7.26 12.16 2.60
C LYS A 10 -7.63 11.32 1.36
N LEU A 11 -7.53 9.99 1.43
CA LEU A 11 -7.79 9.06 0.32
C LEU A 11 -8.73 7.99 0.84
N LYS A 12 -9.98 7.96 0.39
CA LYS A 12 -11.00 7.03 0.89
C LYS A 12 -11.71 6.33 -0.26
N GLY A 13 -11.99 5.04 -0.06
CA GLY A 13 -12.84 4.25 -0.95
C GLY A 13 -12.12 3.07 -1.61
N GLU A 14 -12.88 2.34 -2.43
CA GLU A 14 -12.37 1.28 -3.29
C GLU A 14 -11.92 1.90 -4.62
N THR A 15 -10.68 1.66 -5.00
CA THR A 15 -10.10 2.19 -6.23
C THR A 15 -9.12 1.21 -6.85
N THR A 16 -8.78 1.42 -8.11
CA THR A 16 -7.74 0.62 -8.77
C THR A 16 -6.35 1.05 -8.29
N VAL A 17 -5.38 0.13 -8.33
CA VAL A 17 -3.98 0.45 -7.99
C VAL A 17 -3.45 1.63 -8.82
N GLN A 18 -3.80 1.70 -10.11
CA GLN A 18 -3.36 2.79 -10.99
C GLN A 18 -3.91 4.14 -10.54
N SER A 19 -5.22 4.21 -10.30
CA SER A 19 -5.88 5.44 -9.84
C SER A 19 -5.29 5.93 -8.52
N ALA A 20 -5.04 5.00 -7.57
CA ALA A 20 -4.39 5.33 -6.31
C ALA A 20 -2.99 5.93 -6.49
N ILE A 21 -2.17 5.36 -7.36
CA ILE A 21 -0.82 5.87 -7.64
C ILE A 21 -0.91 7.30 -8.23
N THR A 22 -1.82 7.52 -9.17
CA THR A 22 -2.01 8.84 -9.78
C THR A 22 -2.44 9.89 -8.75
N GLU A 23 -3.35 9.55 -7.86
CA GLU A 23 -3.82 10.46 -6.82
C GLU A 23 -2.71 10.80 -5.81
N VAL A 24 -1.95 9.80 -5.36
CA VAL A 24 -0.81 10.03 -4.46
C VAL A 24 0.27 10.87 -5.15
N ALA A 25 0.58 10.61 -6.42
CA ALA A 25 1.52 11.43 -7.19
C ALA A 25 1.06 12.89 -7.27
N ALA A 26 -0.24 13.13 -7.51
CA ALA A 26 -0.82 14.46 -7.54
C ALA A 26 -0.76 15.18 -6.18
N MET A 27 -0.93 14.45 -5.07
CA MET A 27 -0.86 15.02 -3.72
C MET A 27 0.55 15.34 -3.25
N VAL A 28 1.53 14.48 -3.57
CA VAL A 28 2.93 14.64 -3.16
C VAL A 28 3.65 15.64 -4.07
N GLY A 29 3.25 15.72 -5.35
CA GLY A 29 3.94 16.52 -6.36
C GLY A 29 5.19 15.86 -6.93
N GLU A 30 5.39 14.57 -6.65
CA GLU A 30 6.53 13.78 -7.14
C GLU A 30 6.04 12.55 -7.91
N ASN A 31 6.93 11.97 -8.72
CA ASN A 31 6.63 10.77 -9.48
C ASN A 31 6.58 9.53 -8.57
N VAL A 32 5.36 9.06 -8.29
CA VAL A 32 5.11 7.87 -7.46
C VAL A 32 4.92 6.65 -8.35
N LYS A 33 5.59 5.55 -8.02
CA LYS A 33 5.48 4.26 -8.73
C LYS A 33 5.32 3.12 -7.74
N PHE A 34 4.39 2.20 -8.02
CA PHE A 34 4.29 0.96 -7.28
C PHE A 34 5.34 -0.04 -7.78
N GLY A 35 6.38 -0.28 -6.97
CA GLY A 35 7.53 -1.11 -7.37
C GLY A 35 7.24 -2.61 -7.34
N ARG A 36 6.71 -3.12 -6.22
CA ARG A 36 6.21 -4.50 -6.07
C ARG A 36 5.37 -4.63 -4.81
N GLY A 37 4.54 -5.67 -4.74
CA GLY A 37 3.88 -6.11 -3.52
C GLY A 37 3.88 -7.63 -3.42
N LEU A 38 3.77 -8.16 -2.20
CA LEU A 38 3.64 -9.59 -1.93
C LEU A 38 2.44 -9.78 -1.01
N SER A 39 1.63 -10.79 -1.28
CA SER A 39 0.55 -11.24 -0.40
C SER A 39 0.92 -12.60 0.17
N LEU A 40 0.91 -12.71 1.50
CA LEU A 40 1.18 -13.95 2.22
C LEU A 40 -0.16 -14.47 2.78
N SER A 41 -0.44 -15.74 2.52
CA SER A 41 -1.57 -16.46 3.12
C SER A 41 -1.03 -17.63 3.92
N VAL A 42 -1.62 -17.87 5.09
CA VAL A 42 -1.29 -19.00 5.96
C VAL A 42 -2.46 -19.95 6.07
N SER A 43 -2.16 -21.23 6.27
CA SER A 43 -3.17 -22.21 6.65
C SER A 43 -3.80 -21.86 7.99
N SER A 44 -4.91 -22.52 8.34
CA SER A 44 -5.72 -22.23 9.54
C SER A 44 -4.97 -22.21 10.88
N HIS A 45 -3.77 -22.80 10.94
CA HIS A 45 -2.93 -22.85 12.14
C HIS A 45 -1.52 -22.25 11.94
N GLY A 46 -1.31 -21.50 10.87
CA GLY A 46 -0.03 -20.83 10.60
C GLY A 46 0.05 -19.44 11.24
N VAL A 47 1.25 -19.02 11.64
CA VAL A 47 1.52 -17.68 12.18
C VAL A 47 2.48 -16.95 11.24
N VAL A 48 2.14 -15.70 10.86
CA VAL A 48 3.05 -14.78 10.18
C VAL A 48 3.49 -13.72 11.18
N SER A 49 4.79 -13.48 11.26
CA SER A 49 5.36 -12.35 11.99
C SER A 49 6.21 -11.52 11.03
N SER A 50 6.06 -10.20 11.09
CA SER A 50 6.82 -9.25 10.29
C SER A 50 7.69 -8.38 11.19
N TYR A 51 8.95 -8.18 10.81
CA TYR A 51 9.82 -7.17 11.42
C TYR A 51 10.17 -6.14 10.36
N LEU A 52 9.85 -4.88 10.64
CA LEU A 52 10.22 -3.75 9.80
C LEU A 52 11.31 -2.96 10.52
N HIS A 53 12.51 -2.95 9.95
CA HIS A 53 13.58 -2.10 10.45
C HIS A 53 13.43 -0.69 9.87
N THR A 54 12.75 0.20 10.60
CA THR A 54 12.69 1.62 10.26
C THR A 54 13.76 2.37 11.04
N SER A 55 14.55 3.23 10.38
CA SER A 55 15.32 4.26 11.09
C SER A 55 14.36 5.11 11.93
N PRO A 56 14.67 5.44 13.21
CA PRO A 56 13.84 6.33 14.00
C PRO A 56 13.96 7.74 13.41
N LYS A 57 13.08 8.02 12.43
CA LYS A 57 13.01 9.22 11.58
C LYS A 57 14.19 9.39 10.60
N PRO A 58 13.96 9.99 9.41
CA PRO A 58 14.94 10.86 8.77
C PRO A 58 15.13 12.17 9.55
#